data_AF-A0A7X8KQE6-F1
#
_entry.id   AF-A0A7X8KQE6-F1
#
_cell.length_a   1.000
_cell.length_b   1.000
_cell.length_c   1.000
_cell.angle_alpha   90.00
_cell.angle_beta   90.00
_cell.angle_gamma   90.00
#
_symmetry.space_group_name_H-M   'P 1'
#
loop_
_entity.id
_entity.type
_entity.pdbx_description
1 polymer ?
#
loop_
_entity_poly.entity_id
_entity_poly.type
_entity_poly.pdbx_seq_one_letter_code
_entity_poly.pdbx_strand_id
1 'polypeptide(L)'
;MQQKKIILASSSPRRAQLLAMLGLVFQTIVPEADESFREENTIEENLKMITEQKARSVCHTPTSKDAFIVAADTIVVLENTVFSKPKDAAQAFDMLTALSGKTHSVLTGLSVVDRTRNASTYYLGKTDVTFQTITSEEIQDYLAHGQWTDKAGAYGIQGIGSVLIEKINGCFYNVMGLPVPALYRILKSFGYNLFHLK
;
A
#
# COMPACT_ATOMS: atom_id res chain seq x y z
N MET A 1 8.17 7.17 -29.32
CA MET A 1 7.75 8.15 -28.28
C MET A 1 8.56 7.87 -27.05
N GLN A 2 9.18 8.90 -26.45
CA GLN A 2 9.96 8.72 -25.23
C GLN A 2 9.01 8.28 -24.12
N GLN A 3 9.35 7.17 -23.46
CA GLN A 3 8.52 6.60 -22.41
C GLN A 3 8.58 7.54 -21.20
N LYS A 4 7.42 8.08 -20.81
CA LYS A 4 7.31 9.00 -19.67
C LYS A 4 7.80 8.32 -18.40
N LYS A 5 8.54 9.06 -17.58
CA LYS A 5 9.16 8.51 -16.36
C LYS A 5 8.10 8.19 -15.31
N ILE A 6 8.39 7.20 -14.48
CA ILE A 6 7.58 6.91 -13.28
C ILE A 6 8.43 7.21 -12.05
N ILE A 7 7.83 7.90 -11.08
CA ILE A 7 8.40 8.13 -9.75
C ILE A 7 7.49 7.43 -8.76
N LEU A 8 8.05 6.51 -7.98
CA LEU A 8 7.40 5.91 -6.82
C LEU A 8 7.70 6.76 -5.58
N ALA A 9 6.70 7.49 -5.09
CA ALA A 9 6.77 8.24 -3.84
C ALA A 9 6.49 7.31 -2.66
N SER A 10 7.44 6.41 -2.36
CA SER A 10 7.30 5.44 -1.26
C SER A 10 8.64 4.93 -0.76
N SER A 11 8.74 4.64 0.54
CA SER A 11 9.83 3.84 1.12
C SER A 11 9.56 2.33 1.10
N SER A 12 8.37 1.89 0.69
CA SER A 12 7.99 0.47 0.76
C SER A 12 8.70 -0.37 -0.31
N PRO A 13 9.54 -1.36 0.07
CA PRO A 13 10.19 -2.24 -0.90
C PRO A 13 9.20 -3.09 -1.68
N ARG A 14 8.04 -3.45 -1.09
CA ARG A 14 6.99 -4.23 -1.75
C ARG A 14 6.35 -3.47 -2.90
N ARG A 15 6.13 -2.16 -2.75
CA ARG A 15 5.57 -1.33 -3.83
C ARG A 15 6.55 -1.17 -4.98
N ALA A 16 7.84 -1.02 -4.67
CA ALA A 16 8.90 -1.01 -5.68
C ALA A 16 8.99 -2.35 -6.42
N GLN A 17 8.93 -3.47 -5.69
CA GLN A 17 8.89 -4.82 -6.28
C GLN A 17 7.70 -4.97 -7.24
N LEU A 18 6.51 -4.52 -6.86
CA LEU A 18 5.32 -4.60 -7.72
C LEU A 18 5.47 -3.79 -9.01
N LEU A 19 6.05 -2.60 -8.96
CA LEU A 19 6.34 -1.83 -10.18
C LEU A 19 7.39 -2.52 -11.05
N ALA A 20 8.45 -3.06 -10.43
CA ALA A 20 9.51 -3.77 -11.15
C ALA A 20 8.97 -5.02 -11.87
N MET A 21 8.05 -5.76 -11.24
CA MET A 21 7.38 -6.92 -11.85
C MET A 21 6.57 -6.56 -13.10
N LEU A 22 6.17 -5.30 -13.27
CA LEU A 22 5.47 -4.81 -14.47
C LEU A 22 6.42 -4.38 -15.59
N GLY A 23 7.74 -4.58 -15.43
CA GLY A 23 8.74 -4.12 -16.39
C GLY A 23 8.91 -2.59 -16.42
N LEU A 24 8.46 -1.90 -15.38
CA LEU A 24 8.55 -0.45 -15.32
C LEU A 24 9.95 0.00 -14.91
N VAL A 25 10.48 0.97 -15.65
CA VAL A 25 11.63 1.76 -15.22
C VAL A 25 11.10 2.93 -14.40
N PHE A 26 11.46 2.97 -13.11
CA PHE A 26 11.01 4.01 -12.19
C PHE A 26 12.14 4.45 -11.25
N GLN A 27 11.98 5.65 -10.70
CA GLN A 27 12.79 6.16 -9.61
C GLN A 27 11.98 6.09 -8.31
N THR A 28 12.57 5.56 -7.25
CA THR A 28 11.98 5.65 -5.91
C THR A 28 12.46 6.93 -5.24
N ILE A 29 11.53 7.68 -4.66
CA ILE A 29 11.82 8.84 -3.81
C ILE A 29 11.03 8.66 -2.52
N VAL A 30 11.71 8.73 -1.38
CA VAL A 30 11.06 8.66 -0.07
C VAL A 30 10.28 9.97 0.13
N PRO A 31 8.96 9.92 0.30
CA PRO A 31 8.16 11.12 0.47
C PRO A 31 8.32 11.69 1.88
N GLU A 32 8.32 13.00 1.98
CA GLU A 32 8.07 13.70 3.25
C GLU A 32 6.56 13.93 3.37
N ALA A 33 5.90 13.25 4.29
CA ALA A 33 4.47 13.39 4.54
C ALA A 33 4.15 13.05 6.00
N ASP A 34 3.18 13.76 6.56
CA ASP A 34 2.56 13.40 7.83
C ASP A 34 1.57 12.26 7.58
N GLU A 35 1.82 11.09 8.17
CA GLU A 35 0.98 9.90 8.05
C GLU A 35 -0.07 9.82 9.18
N SER A 36 -0.22 10.88 9.98
CA SER A 36 -1.18 10.92 11.08
C SER A 36 -2.62 11.00 10.58
N PHE A 37 -3.49 10.20 11.18
CA PHE A 37 -4.92 10.28 10.95
C PHE A 37 -5.51 11.42 11.79
N ARG A 38 -6.41 12.17 11.17
CA ARG A 38 -7.21 13.20 11.84
C ARG A 38 -8.56 12.62 12.23
N GLU A 39 -8.97 12.81 13.48
CA GLU A 39 -10.18 12.22 14.05
C GLU A 39 -11.47 12.74 13.38
N GLU A 40 -11.44 13.98 12.89
CA GLU A 40 -12.56 14.60 12.19
C GLU A 40 -12.82 14.04 10.78
N ASN A 41 -11.86 13.29 10.23
CA ASN A 41 -11.92 12.74 8.88
C ASN A 41 -12.31 11.25 8.92
N THR A 42 -13.05 10.81 7.90
CA THR A 42 -13.22 9.38 7.63
C THR A 42 -11.88 8.70 7.31
N ILE A 43 -11.83 7.38 7.43
CA ILE A 43 -10.65 6.58 7.06
C ILE A 43 -10.25 6.83 5.59
N GLU A 44 -11.22 6.91 4.69
CA GLU A 44 -10.99 7.18 3.28
C GLU A 44 -10.41 8.59 3.03
N GLU A 45 -10.95 9.61 3.70
CA GLU A 45 -10.45 10.98 3.59
C GLU A 45 -9.00 11.09 4.08
N ASN A 46 -8.69 10.46 5.22
CA ASN A 46 -7.32 10.39 5.73
C ASN A 46 -6.37 9.71 4.73
N LEU A 47 -6.73 8.52 4.20
CA LEU A 47 -5.92 7.83 3.20
C LEU A 47 -5.71 8.66 1.93
N LYS A 48 -6.77 9.34 1.46
CA LYS A 48 -6.67 10.25 0.31
C LYS A 48 -5.68 11.38 0.60
N MET A 49 -5.85 12.09 1.72
CA MET A 49 -4.98 13.19 2.10
C MET A 49 -3.51 12.76 2.20
N ILE A 50 -3.24 11.67 2.92
CA ILE A 50 -1.88 11.13 3.12
C ILE A 50 -1.24 10.77 1.78
N THR A 51 -1.95 10.02 0.93
CA THR A 51 -1.39 9.56 -0.35
C THR A 51 -1.16 10.71 -1.33
N GLU A 52 -2.06 11.69 -1.37
CA GLU A 52 -1.86 12.87 -2.19
C GLU A 52 -0.71 13.74 -1.68
N GLN A 53 -0.55 13.90 -0.36
CA GLN A 53 0.60 14.60 0.23
C GLN A 53 1.92 13.92 -0.12
N LYS A 54 1.98 12.58 -0.02
CA LYS A 54 3.14 11.78 -0.47
C LYS A 54 3.48 12.02 -1.94
N ALA A 55 2.47 12.04 -2.82
CA ALA A 55 2.70 12.34 -4.23
C ALA A 55 3.19 13.79 -4.43
N ARG A 56 2.60 14.75 -3.72
CA ARG A 56 2.96 16.18 -3.84
C ARG A 56 4.35 16.51 -3.31
N SER A 57 4.84 15.86 -2.26
CA SER A 57 6.15 16.18 -1.70
C SER A 57 7.29 15.94 -2.69
N VAL A 58 7.17 14.95 -3.56
CA VAL A 58 8.19 14.64 -4.59
C VAL A 58 8.04 15.47 -5.88
N CYS A 59 7.00 16.29 -6.01
CA CYS A 59 6.75 17.14 -7.19
C CYS A 59 7.79 18.25 -7.39
N HIS A 60 8.58 18.58 -6.38
CA HIS A 60 9.53 19.68 -6.44
C HIS A 60 10.87 19.27 -7.09
N THR A 61 11.05 17.97 -7.35
CA THR A 61 12.29 17.43 -7.89
C THR A 61 12.42 17.71 -9.40
N PRO A 62 13.63 18.02 -9.92
CA PRO A 62 13.82 18.26 -11.36
C PRO A 62 13.38 17.08 -12.24
N THR A 63 13.52 15.85 -11.74
CA THR A 63 13.13 14.61 -12.44
C THR A 63 11.63 14.45 -12.60
N SER A 64 10.82 15.21 -11.85
CA SER A 64 9.36 15.08 -11.84
C SER A 64 8.62 15.91 -12.90
N LYS A 65 9.30 16.81 -13.64
CA LYS A 65 8.65 17.70 -14.62
C LYS A 65 7.92 16.95 -15.76
N ASP A 66 8.40 15.77 -16.13
CA ASP A 66 7.77 14.90 -17.13
C ASP A 66 7.69 13.46 -16.61
N ALA A 67 6.94 13.29 -15.51
CA ALA A 67 6.77 12.01 -14.85
C ALA A 67 5.33 11.77 -14.40
N PHE A 68 4.98 10.49 -14.28
CA PHE A 68 3.91 10.03 -13.41
C PHE A 68 4.47 9.85 -12.01
N ILE A 69 3.82 10.43 -11.01
CA ILE A 69 4.14 10.19 -9.61
C ILE A 69 3.09 9.25 -9.05
N VAL A 70 3.53 8.13 -8.47
CA VAL A 70 2.68 7.12 -7.86
C VAL A 70 2.96 7.09 -6.37
N ALA A 71 1.93 7.33 -5.56
CA ALA A 71 1.97 7.22 -4.11
C ALA A 71 0.87 6.29 -3.62
N ALA A 72 1.17 5.48 -2.60
CA ALA A 72 0.17 4.63 -1.98
C ALA A 72 0.40 4.50 -0.48
N ASP A 73 -0.68 4.26 0.24
CA ASP A 73 -0.70 4.04 1.68
C ASP A 73 -1.69 2.94 2.02
N THR A 74 -1.35 2.09 3.00
CA THR A 74 -2.06 0.84 3.24
C THR A 74 -2.28 0.65 4.73
N ILE A 75 -3.52 0.39 5.12
CA ILE A 75 -3.91 0.12 6.50
C ILE A 75 -4.78 -1.15 6.57
N VAL A 76 -4.81 -1.74 7.76
CA VAL A 76 -5.71 -2.84 8.10
C VAL A 76 -6.82 -2.29 8.99
N VAL A 77 -8.07 -2.68 8.75
CA VAL A 77 -9.23 -2.23 9.52
C VAL A 77 -10.04 -3.45 9.93
N LEU A 78 -10.25 -3.61 11.23
CA LEU A 78 -11.19 -4.58 11.80
C LEU A 78 -12.26 -3.77 12.54
N GLU A 79 -13.50 -3.90 12.10
CA GLU A 79 -14.63 -3.10 12.61
C GLU A 79 -14.32 -1.59 12.50
N ASN A 80 -14.16 -0.89 13.62
CA ASN A 80 -13.83 0.54 13.67
C ASN A 80 -12.38 0.80 14.09
N THR A 81 -11.55 -0.24 14.20
CA THR A 81 -10.16 -0.12 14.65
C THR A 81 -9.20 -0.15 13.48
N VAL A 82 -8.36 0.88 13.38
CA VAL A 82 -7.28 0.98 12.38
C VAL A 82 -6.00 0.39 12.96
N PHE A 83 -5.45 -0.58 12.24
CA PHE A 83 -4.17 -1.21 12.52
C PHE A 83 -3.13 -0.70 11.51
N SER A 84 -2.24 0.16 12.02
CA SER A 84 -1.08 0.65 11.29
C SER A 84 0.12 -0.29 11.52
N LYS A 85 1.35 0.21 11.35
CA LYS A 85 2.57 -0.55 11.63
C LYS A 85 2.74 -0.68 13.16
N PRO A 86 3.04 -1.87 13.68
CA PRO A 86 3.33 -2.04 15.10
C PRO A 86 4.65 -1.34 15.47
N LYS A 87 4.68 -0.76 16.67
CA LYS A 87 5.85 -0.08 17.26
C LYS A 87 6.84 -1.08 17.85
N ASP A 88 6.32 -2.19 18.38
CA ASP A 88 7.08 -3.25 19.04
C ASP A 88 6.35 -4.59 18.94
N ALA A 89 7.00 -5.64 19.45
CA ALA A 89 6.49 -7.01 19.39
C ALA A 89 5.22 -7.21 20.24
N ALA A 90 5.07 -6.47 21.34
CA ALA A 90 3.87 -6.56 22.19
C ALA A 90 2.66 -6.02 21.43
N GLN A 91 2.80 -4.86 20.79
CA GLN A 91 1.76 -4.32 19.95
C GLN A 91 1.45 -5.28 18.78
N ALA A 92 2.47 -5.85 18.14
CA ALA A 92 2.28 -6.82 17.06
C ALA A 92 1.50 -8.06 17.52
N PHE A 93 1.79 -8.57 18.73
CA PHE A 93 1.06 -9.68 19.35
C PHE A 93 -0.42 -9.34 19.56
N ASP A 94 -0.72 -8.15 20.08
CA ASP A 94 -2.09 -7.68 20.29
C ASP A 94 -2.85 -7.53 18.97
N MET A 95 -2.20 -6.99 17.93
CA MET A 95 -2.78 -6.90 16.58
C MET A 95 -3.16 -8.28 16.04
N LEU A 96 -2.22 -9.24 16.08
CA LEU A 96 -2.45 -10.58 15.54
C LEU A 96 -3.51 -11.34 16.35
N THR A 97 -3.53 -11.18 17.67
CA THR A 97 -4.58 -11.74 18.53
C THR A 97 -5.95 -11.18 18.17
N ALA A 98 -6.06 -9.87 17.92
CA ALA A 98 -7.32 -9.24 17.56
C ALA A 98 -7.86 -9.73 16.21
N LEU A 99 -6.97 -10.01 15.25
CA LEU A 99 -7.29 -10.44 13.89
C LEU A 99 -7.53 -11.96 13.76
N SER A 100 -7.01 -12.76 14.70
CA SER A 100 -7.15 -14.23 14.73
C SER A 100 -8.60 -14.69 14.54
N GLY A 101 -8.82 -15.60 13.58
CA GLY A 101 -10.14 -16.17 13.27
C GLY A 101 -11.18 -15.18 12.71
N LYS A 102 -10.78 -13.97 12.34
CA LYS A 102 -11.69 -12.91 11.86
C LYS A 102 -11.41 -12.52 10.41
N THR A 103 -12.39 -11.82 9.84
CA THR A 103 -12.22 -11.13 8.55
C THR A 103 -12.05 -9.65 8.79
N HIS A 104 -10.99 -9.08 8.24
CA HIS A 104 -10.68 -7.65 8.27
C HIS A 104 -10.50 -7.09 6.87
N SER A 105 -10.63 -5.77 6.74
CA SER A 105 -10.46 -5.08 5.47
C SER A 105 -9.07 -4.49 5.37
N VAL A 106 -8.39 -4.75 4.26
CA VAL A 106 -7.14 -4.07 3.88
C VAL A 106 -7.48 -2.97 2.89
N LEU A 107 -7.24 -1.74 3.31
CA LEU A 107 -7.50 -0.55 2.52
C LEU A 107 -6.17 0.00 1.98
N THR A 108 -6.08 0.22 0.67
CA THR A 108 -4.95 0.94 0.07
C THR A 108 -5.44 2.16 -0.70
N GLY A 109 -5.06 3.34 -0.23
CA GLY A 109 -5.17 4.56 -1.02
C GLY A 109 -4.08 4.59 -2.09
N LEU A 110 -4.43 4.98 -3.31
CA LEU A 110 -3.53 5.15 -4.45
C LEU A 110 -3.76 6.53 -5.05
N SER A 111 -2.72 7.36 -5.04
CA SER A 111 -2.69 8.66 -5.71
C SER A 111 -1.71 8.61 -6.89
N VAL A 112 -2.18 8.95 -8.08
CA VAL A 112 -1.34 9.08 -9.29
C VAL A 112 -1.44 10.50 -9.83
N VAL A 113 -0.30 11.15 -10.02
CA VAL A 113 -0.19 12.51 -10.55
C VAL A 113 0.51 12.48 -11.92
N ASP A 114 -0.13 13.06 -12.92
CA ASP A 114 0.50 13.42 -14.20
C ASP A 114 0.97 14.86 -14.12
N ARG A 115 2.29 15.06 -14.06
CA ARG A 115 2.90 16.39 -13.97
C ARG A 115 2.86 17.20 -15.25
N THR A 116 2.84 16.54 -16.40
CA THR A 116 2.79 17.18 -17.72
C THR A 116 1.40 17.76 -17.99
N ARG A 117 0.35 17.06 -17.54
CA ARG A 117 -1.05 17.48 -17.72
C ARG A 117 -1.64 18.21 -16.51
N ASN A 118 -0.87 18.34 -15.43
CA ASN A 118 -1.33 18.84 -14.14
C ASN A 118 -2.63 18.12 -13.68
N ALA A 119 -2.69 16.81 -13.88
CA ALA A 119 -3.84 15.99 -13.55
C ALA A 119 -3.50 15.05 -12.41
N SER A 120 -4.49 14.70 -11.59
CA SER A 120 -4.34 13.70 -10.53
C SER A 120 -5.57 12.82 -10.44
N THR A 121 -5.39 11.59 -9.97
CA THR A 121 -6.47 10.65 -9.71
C THR A 121 -6.18 9.88 -8.44
N TYR A 122 -7.19 9.83 -7.57
CA TYR A 122 -7.19 9.01 -6.37
C TYR A 122 -8.05 7.75 -6.59
N TYR A 123 -7.64 6.65 -5.97
CA TYR A 123 -8.38 5.40 -5.93
C TYR A 123 -8.24 4.77 -4.54
N LEU A 124 -9.35 4.33 -3.96
CA LEU A 124 -9.35 3.49 -2.76
C LEU A 124 -9.58 2.03 -3.16
N GLY A 125 -8.60 1.17 -2.88
CA GLY A 125 -8.75 -0.27 -2.96
C GLY A 125 -9.17 -0.85 -1.61
N LYS A 126 -10.16 -1.74 -1.63
CA LYS A 126 -10.59 -2.54 -0.47
C LYS A 126 -10.45 -4.02 -0.80
N THR A 127 -9.93 -4.81 0.13
CA THR A 127 -9.86 -6.27 0.01
C THR A 127 -10.04 -6.88 1.38
N ASP A 128 -10.96 -7.82 1.51
CA ASP A 128 -11.19 -8.50 2.77
C ASP A 128 -10.25 -9.70 2.89
N VAL A 129 -9.66 -9.89 4.06
CA VAL A 129 -8.72 -10.98 4.37
C VAL A 129 -9.27 -11.71 5.58
N THR A 130 -9.44 -13.03 5.47
CA THR A 130 -9.88 -13.89 6.57
C THR A 130 -8.67 -14.62 7.12
N PHE A 131 -8.44 -14.49 8.42
CA PHE A 131 -7.43 -15.25 9.14
C PHE A 131 -7.97 -16.60 9.61
N GLN A 132 -7.09 -17.58 9.64
CA GLN A 132 -7.32 -18.79 10.42
C GLN A 132 -7.34 -18.44 11.92
N THR A 133 -7.92 -19.30 12.74
CA THR A 133 -7.73 -19.20 14.19
C THR A 133 -6.29 -19.58 14.52
N ILE A 134 -5.52 -18.62 15.03
CA ILE A 134 -4.13 -18.77 15.44
C ILE A 134 -4.01 -18.66 16.96
N THR A 135 -3.19 -19.52 17.53
CA THR A 135 -2.90 -19.62 18.97
C THR A 135 -1.85 -18.59 19.39
N SER A 136 -1.75 -18.32 20.69
CA SER A 136 -0.71 -17.44 21.24
C SER A 136 0.71 -17.94 20.98
N GLU A 137 0.92 -19.26 20.94
CA GLU A 137 2.22 -19.88 20.63
C GLU A 137 2.61 -19.62 19.17
N GLU A 138 1.69 -19.87 18.22
CA GLU A 138 1.92 -19.59 16.80
C GLU A 138 2.17 -18.11 16.53
N ILE A 139 1.50 -17.21 17.26
CA ILE A 139 1.77 -15.77 17.17
C ILE A 139 3.20 -15.48 17.64
N GLN A 140 3.65 -16.04 18.76
CA GLN A 140 5.03 -15.84 19.25
C GLN A 140 6.07 -16.35 18.26
N ASP A 141 5.85 -17.54 17.67
CA ASP A 141 6.73 -18.11 16.65
C ASP A 141 6.80 -17.23 15.40
N TYR A 142 5.66 -16.73 14.94
CA TYR A 142 5.61 -15.80 13.82
C TYR A 142 6.34 -14.49 14.12
N LEU A 143 6.18 -13.93 15.33
CA LEU A 143 6.87 -12.72 15.75
C LEU A 143 8.38 -12.92 15.85
N ALA A 144 8.84 -14.08 16.33
CA ALA A 144 10.25 -14.45 16.38
C ALA A 144 10.89 -14.50 14.99
N HIS A 145 10.11 -14.81 13.94
CA HIS A 145 10.58 -14.77 12.56
C HIS A 145 10.82 -13.32 12.05
N GLY A 146 10.20 -12.31 12.64
CA GLY A 146 10.49 -10.90 12.36
C GLY A 146 9.87 -10.31 11.08
N GLN A 147 9.03 -11.05 10.35
CA GLN A 147 8.39 -10.54 9.11
C GLN A 147 7.21 -9.56 9.34
N TRP A 148 7.04 -9.01 10.55
CA TRP A 148 5.91 -8.17 10.95
C TRP A 148 6.19 -6.66 11.03
N THR A 149 7.46 -6.26 11.22
CA THR A 149 7.89 -4.92 11.69
C THR A 149 7.52 -3.73 10.79
N ASP A 150 7.29 -3.94 9.50
CA ASP A 150 7.04 -2.89 8.51
C ASP A 150 5.66 -3.01 7.82
N LYS A 151 4.71 -3.71 8.46
CA LYS A 151 3.43 -4.08 7.86
C LYS A 151 2.25 -3.65 8.71
N ALA A 152 1.24 -3.07 8.06
CA ALA A 152 -0.02 -2.75 8.69
C ALA A 152 -0.68 -4.03 9.22
N GLY A 153 -1.16 -4.02 10.46
CA GLY A 153 -1.74 -5.21 11.11
C GLY A 153 -0.70 -6.28 11.48
N ALA A 154 0.60 -5.94 11.45
CA ALA A 154 1.69 -6.83 11.84
C ALA A 154 1.83 -8.12 11.01
N TYR A 155 1.24 -8.20 9.81
CA TYR A 155 1.39 -9.38 8.95
C TYR A 155 1.60 -9.03 7.47
N GLY A 156 2.08 -10.00 6.70
CA GLY A 156 2.20 -9.89 5.25
C GLY A 156 1.46 -11.01 4.53
N ILE A 157 0.81 -10.69 3.40
CA ILE A 157 0.21 -11.69 2.51
C ILE A 157 1.23 -12.56 1.75
N GLN A 158 2.51 -12.24 1.88
CA GLN A 158 3.63 -12.96 1.29
C GLN A 158 4.58 -13.46 2.37
N GLY A 159 5.41 -14.44 2.03
CA GLY A 159 6.36 -15.04 2.97
C GLY A 159 5.63 -15.87 4.03
N ILE A 160 6.22 -16.00 5.22
CA ILE A 160 5.69 -16.87 6.27
C ILE A 160 4.31 -16.40 6.78
N GLY A 161 4.01 -15.10 6.65
CA GLY A 161 2.71 -14.54 7.03
C GLY A 161 1.53 -15.06 6.20
N SER A 162 1.78 -15.67 5.03
CA SER A 162 0.70 -16.27 4.24
C SER A 162 0.04 -17.46 4.94
N VAL A 163 0.73 -18.11 5.88
CA VAL A 163 0.21 -19.23 6.68
C VAL A 163 -0.96 -18.78 7.56
N LEU A 164 -0.99 -17.52 7.99
CA LEU A 164 -2.05 -16.95 8.84
C LEU A 164 -3.39 -16.78 8.09
N ILE A 165 -3.37 -16.78 6.76
CA ILE A 165 -4.49 -16.36 5.92
C ILE A 165 -5.24 -17.60 5.42
N GLU A 166 -6.55 -17.63 5.70
CA GLU A 166 -7.45 -18.66 5.17
C GLU A 166 -7.87 -18.33 3.73
N LYS A 167 -8.30 -17.08 3.49
CA LYS A 167 -8.75 -16.62 2.17
C LYS A 167 -8.69 -15.10 2.03
N ILE A 168 -8.78 -14.67 0.79
CA ILE A 168 -8.92 -13.25 0.41
C ILE A 168 -10.13 -13.07 -0.49
N ASN A 169 -10.82 -11.94 -0.33
CA ASN A 169 -11.89 -11.51 -1.20
C ASN A 169 -11.59 -10.10 -1.73
N GLY A 170 -11.06 -10.03 -2.95
CA GLY A 170 -10.67 -8.79 -3.61
C GLY A 170 -9.32 -8.91 -4.33
N CYS A 171 -8.52 -7.85 -4.28
CA CYS A 171 -7.28 -7.74 -5.04
C CYS A 171 -6.06 -8.10 -4.18
N PHE A 172 -5.38 -9.19 -4.53
CA PHE A 172 -4.12 -9.59 -3.88
C PHE A 172 -3.07 -8.46 -3.85
N TYR A 173 -2.90 -7.75 -4.97
CA TYR A 173 -1.96 -6.64 -5.06
C TYR A 173 -2.34 -5.45 -4.17
N ASN A 174 -3.63 -5.24 -3.92
CA ASN A 174 -4.10 -4.26 -2.93
C ASN A 174 -3.59 -4.62 -1.53
N VAL A 175 -3.66 -5.89 -1.13
CA VAL A 175 -3.14 -6.34 0.18
C VAL A 175 -1.62 -6.22 0.25
N MET A 176 -0.91 -6.49 -0.84
CA MET A 176 0.53 -6.24 -0.91
C MET A 176 0.92 -4.76 -0.76
N GLY A 177 -0.03 -3.86 -1.00
CA GLY A 177 0.09 -2.42 -0.76
C GLY A 177 0.13 -1.54 -2.01
N LEU A 178 -0.18 -2.09 -3.20
CA LEU A 178 -0.36 -1.30 -4.43
C LEU A 178 -1.41 -1.97 -5.34
N PRO A 179 -2.60 -1.39 -5.53
CA PRO A 179 -3.65 -2.00 -6.35
C PRO A 179 -3.30 -1.91 -7.85
N VAL A 180 -2.44 -2.82 -8.32
CA VAL A 180 -1.88 -2.85 -9.68
C VAL A 180 -2.92 -2.71 -10.79
N PRO A 181 -4.07 -3.43 -10.77
CA PRO A 181 -5.10 -3.24 -11.80
C PRO A 181 -5.68 -1.82 -11.84
N ALA A 182 -5.82 -1.16 -10.68
CA ALA A 182 -6.28 0.22 -10.60
C ALA A 182 -5.21 1.19 -11.09
N LEU A 183 -3.95 0.99 -10.68
CA LEU A 183 -2.81 1.76 -11.18
C LEU A 183 -2.76 1.71 -12.72
N TYR A 184 -2.89 0.53 -13.32
CA TYR A 184 -2.91 0.40 -14.77
C TYR A 184 -4.05 1.20 -15.41
N ARG A 185 -5.28 1.12 -14.88
CA ARG A 185 -6.41 1.89 -15.42
C ARG A 185 -6.16 3.40 -15.39
N ILE A 186 -5.55 3.89 -14.30
CA ILE A 186 -5.22 5.32 -14.15
C ILE A 186 -4.10 5.71 -15.13
N LEU A 187 -3.01 4.94 -15.20
CA LEU A 187 -1.94 5.22 -16.16
C LEU A 187 -2.46 5.19 -17.61
N LYS A 188 -3.34 4.24 -17.93
CA LYS A 188 -3.98 4.13 -19.25
C LYS A 188 -4.86 5.33 -19.56
N SER A 189 -5.63 5.86 -18.60
CA SER A 189 -6.42 7.08 -18.81
C SER A 189 -5.54 8.31 -19.04
N PHE A 190 -4.30 8.31 -18.53
CA PHE A 190 -3.28 9.30 -18.86
C PHE A 190 -2.52 9.01 -20.17
N GLY A 191 -2.91 7.99 -20.92
CA GLY A 191 -2.31 7.62 -22.20
C GLY A 191 -1.06 6.72 -22.08
N TYR A 192 -0.81 6.14 -20.92
CA TYR A 192 0.31 5.23 -20.67
C TYR A 192 -0.18 3.79 -20.57
N ASN A 193 -0.09 3.06 -21.70
CA ASN A 193 -0.53 1.67 -21.77
C ASN A 193 0.64 0.71 -21.48
N LEU A 194 0.57 0.00 -20.35
CA LEU A 194 1.58 -0.98 -19.93
C LEU A 194 1.75 -2.14 -20.92
N PHE A 195 0.74 -2.48 -21.71
CA PHE A 195 0.86 -3.56 -22.70
C PHE A 195 1.67 -3.17 -23.94
N HIS A 196 2.09 -1.90 -24.05
CA HIS A 196 3.02 -1.46 -25.11
C HIS A 196 4.49 -1.52 -24.66
N LEU A 197 4.74 -1.92 -23.41
CA LEU A 197 6.09 -2.20 -22.92
C LEU A 197 6.60 -3.47 -23.60
N LYS A 198 7.83 -3.40 -24.12
CA LYS A 198 8.52 -4.53 -24.75
C LYS A 198 9.45 -5.18 -23.75
#